data_AF-A0A7S1EGY2-F1
#
_entry.id   AF-A0A7S1EGY2-F1
#
_cell.length_a   1.000
_cell.length_b   1.000
_cell.length_c   1.000
_cell.angle_alpha   90.00
_cell.angle_beta   90.00
_cell.angle_gamma   90.00
#
_symmetry.space_group_name_H-M   'P 1'
#
loop_
_entity.id
_entity.type
_entity.pdbx_description
1 polymer ?
#
loop_
_entity_poly.entity_id
_entity_poly.type
_entity_poly.pdbx_seq_one_letter_code
_entity_poly.pdbx_strand_id
1 'polypeptide(L)'
;EQIVFEAGGVQRMDQQLVVEFLRDEETHEQIVFEAWDFGGQAIFYTLHHLFLSAMGVYGVLFNMEWFGLGSDETAREALEFIDFWLNSIFLHTQSAGGGCAPILLIGTHKDKVSDP
;
A
#
# COMPACT_ATOMS: atom_id res chain seq x y z
N GLU A 1 10.27 -21.79 -11.80
CA GLU A 1 8.81 -21.61 -11.87
C GLU A 1 8.53 -20.13 -12.06
N GLN A 2 7.71 -19.78 -13.04
CA GLN A 2 7.42 -18.39 -13.40
C GLN A 2 6.09 -18.03 -12.75
N ILE A 3 6.12 -17.13 -11.78
CA ILE A 3 4.89 -16.61 -11.15
C ILE A 3 4.23 -15.71 -12.20
N VAL A 4 3.13 -16.20 -12.77
CA VAL A 4 2.27 -15.44 -13.67
C VAL A 4 1.36 -14.59 -12.79
N PHE A 5 1.68 -13.30 -12.65
CA PHE A 5 0.71 -12.33 -12.15
C PHE A 5 -0.30 -12.11 -13.27
N GLU A 6 -1.54 -12.59 -13.09
CA GLU A 6 -2.66 -12.09 -13.89
C GLU A 6 -2.82 -10.61 -13.53
N ALA A 7 -2.33 -9.74 -14.41
CA ALA A 7 -2.52 -8.30 -14.30
C ALA A 7 -4.00 -7.99 -14.56
N GLY A 8 -4.84 -8.18 -13.55
CA GLY A 8 -6.10 -7.44 -13.45
C GLY A 8 -5.72 -5.97 -13.48
N GLY A 9 -5.94 -5.31 -14.62
CA GLY A 9 -5.64 -3.88 -14.78
C GLY A 9 -6.27 -3.08 -13.64
N VAL A 10 -5.67 -1.94 -13.30
CA VAL A 10 -6.17 -1.05 -12.23
C VAL A 10 -7.66 -0.77 -12.48
N GLN A 11 -8.53 -1.40 -11.69
CA GLN A 11 -9.97 -1.20 -11.78
C GLN A 11 -10.36 -0.05 -10.86
N ARG A 12 -11.17 0.87 -11.38
CA ARG A 12 -11.75 1.93 -10.55
C ARG A 12 -12.65 1.30 -9.50
N MET A 13 -12.42 1.62 -8.24
CA MET A 13 -13.26 1.15 -7.13
C MET A 13 -14.73 1.54 -7.40
N ASP A 14 -15.63 0.57 -7.31
CA ASP A 14 -17.07 0.79 -7.43
C ASP A 14 -17.58 1.50 -6.19
N GLN A 15 -17.76 2.81 -6.30
CA GLN A 15 -18.24 3.65 -5.21
C GLN A 15 -19.70 3.35 -4.85
N GLN A 16 -20.50 2.86 -5.81
CA GLN A 16 -21.91 2.54 -5.55
C GLN A 16 -22.01 1.30 -4.68
N LEU A 17 -21.21 0.27 -5.00
CA LEU A 17 -21.13 -0.96 -4.20
C LEU A 17 -20.70 -0.68 -2.75
N VAL A 18 -19.67 0.15 -2.55
CA VAL A 18 -19.20 0.54 -1.21
C VAL A 18 -20.31 1.25 -0.43
N VAL A 19 -21.02 2.19 -1.07
CA VAL A 19 -22.12 2.93 -0.44
C VAL A 19 -23.31 2.03 -0.13
N GLU A 20 -23.59 1.03 -0.96
CA GLU A 20 -24.64 0.04 -0.74
C GLU A 20 -24.35 -0.80 0.52
N PHE A 21 -23.14 -1.36 0.63
CA PHE A 21 -22.73 -2.12 1.82
C PHE A 21 -22.63 -1.28 3.09
N LEU A 22 -22.27 0.00 2.99
CA LEU A 22 -22.27 0.92 4.14
C LEU A 22 -23.67 1.27 4.65
N ARG A 23 -24.71 1.12 3.81
CA ARG A 23 -26.10 1.45 4.15
C ARG A 23 -26.90 0.26 4.67
N ASP A 24 -26.41 -0.96 4.46
CA ASP A 24 -27.10 -2.17 4.86
C ASP A 24 -26.94 -2.42 6.37
N GLU A 25 -27.83 -1.83 7.16
CA GLU A 25 -27.88 -1.98 8.62
C GLU A 25 -28.20 -3.43 9.07
N GLU A 26 -28.64 -4.32 8.17
CA GLU A 26 -28.88 -5.74 8.48
C GLU A 26 -27.61 -6.61 8.42
N THR A 27 -26.51 -6.10 7.86
CA THR A 27 -25.22 -6.79 7.93
C THR A 27 -24.61 -6.65 9.33
N HIS A 28 -24.88 -7.63 10.19
CA HIS A 28 -24.40 -7.74 11.57
C HIS A 28 -22.87 -7.90 11.72
N GLU A 29 -22.06 -7.65 10.69
CA GLU A 29 -20.60 -7.72 10.78
C GLU A 29 -20.04 -6.33 11.10
N GLN A 30 -19.83 -6.07 12.39
CA GLN A 30 -19.07 -4.91 12.82
C GLN A 30 -17.61 -5.05 12.40
N ILE A 31 -17.24 -4.42 11.28
CA ILE A 31 -15.84 -4.34 10.86
C ILE A 31 -15.15 -3.24 11.68
N VAL A 32 -14.16 -3.64 12.47
CA VAL A 32 -13.28 -2.72 13.21
C VAL A 32 -12.01 -2.52 12.41
N PHE A 33 -11.74 -1.29 11.99
CA PHE A 33 -10.47 -0.92 11.36
C PHE A 33 -9.52 -0.33 12.41
N GLU A 34 -8.31 -0.88 12.49
CA GLU A 34 -7.21 -0.31 13.27
C GLU A 34 -6.13 0.16 12.31
N ALA A 35 -5.82 1.45 12.34
CA ALA A 35 -4.82 2.06 11.48
C ALA A 35 -3.55 2.35 12.29
N TRP A 36 -2.41 1.92 11.76
CA TRP A 36 -1.09 2.10 12.35
C TRP A 36 -0.26 3.02 11.46
N ASP A 37 0.24 4.13 12.01
CA ASP A 37 1.14 5.04 11.31
C ASP A 37 2.60 4.70 11.67
N PHE A 38 3.35 4.21 10.67
CA PHE A 38 4.73 3.82 10.83
C PHE A 38 5.66 4.93 10.36
N GLY A 39 6.56 5.38 11.23
CA GLY A 39 7.54 6.39 10.87
C GLY A 39 8.47 5.92 9.75
N GLY A 40 8.53 6.68 8.65
CA GLY A 40 9.39 6.39 7.49
C GLY A 40 10.89 6.61 7.70
N GLN A 41 11.35 6.80 8.95
CA GLN A 41 12.78 7.03 9.23
C GLN A 41 13.52 5.70 9.40
N ALA A 42 14.75 5.64 8.89
CA ALA A 42 15.55 4.42 8.92
C ALA A 42 15.79 3.83 10.32
N ILE A 43 15.73 4.66 11.36
CA ILE A 43 15.86 4.20 12.74
C ILE A 43 14.75 3.24 13.18
N PHE A 44 13.57 3.33 12.57
CA PHE A 44 12.42 2.48 12.88
C PHE A 44 12.45 1.13 12.14
N TYR A 45 13.37 0.94 11.20
CA TYR A 45 13.43 -0.28 10.39
C TYR A 45 13.74 -1.53 11.21
N THR A 46 14.47 -1.38 12.30
CA THR A 46 14.73 -2.48 13.23
C THR A 46 13.46 -3.00 13.89
N LEU A 47 12.39 -2.21 13.94
CA LEU A 47 11.12 -2.57 14.59
C LEU A 47 10.14 -3.24 13.63
N HIS A 48 10.43 -3.33 12.32
CA HIS A 48 9.52 -3.88 11.31
C HIS A 48 8.98 -5.27 11.65
N HIS A 49 9.80 -6.12 12.25
CA HIS A 49 9.42 -7.47 12.69
C HIS A 49 8.37 -7.51 13.82
N LEU A 50 8.13 -6.40 14.52
CA LEU A 50 7.14 -6.31 15.59
C LEU A 50 5.73 -6.02 15.07
N PHE A 51 5.63 -5.40 13.90
CA PHE A 51 4.36 -4.87 13.39
C PHE A 51 3.97 -5.36 12.00
N LEU A 52 4.93 -5.82 11.19
CA LEU A 52 4.63 -6.44 9.91
C LEU A 52 4.22 -7.91 10.10
N SER A 53 2.99 -8.20 9.71
CA SER A 53 2.31 -9.50 9.78
C SER A 53 1.47 -9.76 8.52
N ALA A 54 1.33 -11.03 8.17
CA ALA A 54 0.46 -11.49 7.07
C ALA A 54 -1.04 -11.17 7.27
N MET A 55 -1.44 -10.79 8.49
CA MET A 55 -2.84 -10.52 8.86
C MET A 55 -3.29 -9.06 8.60
N GLY A 56 -2.38 -8.20 8.12
CA GLY A 56 -2.66 -6.79 7.87
C GLY A 56 -2.87 -6.44 6.41
N VAL A 57 -3.30 -5.21 6.15
CA VAL A 57 -3.30 -4.56 4.84
C VAL A 57 -2.38 -3.35 4.91
N TYR A 58 -1.44 -3.23 3.97
CA TYR A 58 -0.39 -2.20 4.04
C TYR A 58 -0.58 -1.14 2.98
N GLY A 59 -0.65 0.13 3.40
CA GLY A 59 -0.60 1.28 2.51
C GLY A 59 0.84 1.80 2.38
N VAL A 60 1.39 1.78 1.17
CA VAL A 60 2.67 2.43 0.85
C VAL A 60 2.35 3.77 0.19
N LEU A 61 2.50 4.85 0.95
CA LEU A 61 2.18 6.20 0.53
C LEU A 61 3.42 6.88 -0.06
N PHE A 62 3.26 7.56 -1.18
CA PHE A 62 4.33 8.37 -1.80
C PHE A 62 3.79 9.69 -2.35
N ASN A 63 4.66 10.70 -2.47
CA ASN A 63 4.30 11.97 -3.08
C ASN A 63 4.52 11.91 -4.60
N MET A 64 3.45 12.08 -5.37
CA MET A 64 3.53 12.05 -6.83
C MET A 64 4.31 13.24 -7.42
N GLU A 65 4.38 14.37 -6.72
CA GLU A 65 5.15 15.54 -7.16
C GLU A 65 6.63 15.21 -7.37
N TRP A 66 7.17 14.28 -6.58
CA TRP A 66 8.57 13.88 -6.64
C TRP A 66 8.95 13.21 -7.97
N PHE A 67 7.97 12.68 -8.70
CA PHE A 67 8.16 12.03 -9.99
C PHE A 67 7.89 12.95 -11.18
N GLY A 68 6.95 13.89 -11.05
CA GLY A 68 6.56 14.79 -12.15
C GLY A 68 7.20 16.18 -12.11
N LEU A 69 7.49 16.69 -10.90
CA LEU A 69 8.00 18.04 -10.65
C LEU A 69 9.35 18.05 -9.91
N GLY A 70 9.75 16.91 -9.36
CA GLY A 70 11.01 16.73 -8.65
C GLY A 70 12.23 16.71 -9.56
N SER A 71 13.41 16.71 -8.94
CA SER A 71 14.66 16.39 -9.63
C SER A 71 14.78 14.87 -9.84
N ASP A 72 15.58 14.44 -10.81
CA ASP A 72 15.86 13.01 -11.04
C ASP A 72 16.36 12.31 -9.76
N GLU A 73 17.14 13.01 -8.95
CA GLU A 73 17.63 12.50 -7.67
C GLU A 73 16.49 12.27 -6.67
N THR A 74 15.56 13.24 -6.56
CA THR A 74 14.38 13.12 -5.69
C THR A 74 13.47 11.98 -6.13
N ALA A 75 13.29 11.80 -7.44
CA ALA A 75 12.53 10.67 -7.99
C ALA A 75 13.21 9.33 -7.67
N ARG A 76 14.53 9.26 -7.79
CA ARG A 76 15.33 8.07 -7.46
C ARG A 76 15.22 7.72 -5.97
N GLU A 77 15.39 8.68 -5.07
CA GLU A 77 15.23 8.48 -3.63
C GLU A 77 13.81 7.98 -3.28
N ALA A 78 12.78 8.53 -3.94
CA ALA A 78 11.40 8.09 -3.76
C ALA A 78 11.20 6.64 -4.22
N LEU A 79 11.78 6.24 -5.36
CA LEU A 79 11.74 4.85 -5.83
C LEU A 79 12.44 3.89 -4.86
N GLU A 80 13.62 4.25 -4.39
CA GLU A 80 14.37 3.44 -3.42
C GLU A 80 13.59 3.27 -2.11
N PHE A 81 12.90 4.32 -1.66
CA PHE A 81 12.04 4.25 -0.51
C PHE A 81 10.85 3.31 -0.73
N ILE A 82 10.17 3.41 -1.87
CA ILE A 82 9.05 2.53 -2.22
C ILE A 82 9.53 1.07 -2.30
N ASP A 83 10.63 0.81 -3.03
CA ASP A 83 11.20 -0.53 -3.19
C ASP A 83 11.59 -1.14 -1.84
N PHE A 84 12.23 -0.36 -0.97
CA PHE A 84 12.58 -0.78 0.37
C PHE A 84 11.34 -1.24 1.18
N TRP A 85 10.25 -0.47 1.14
CA TRP A 85 9.02 -0.80 1.86
C TRP A 85 8.29 -2.00 1.27
N LEU A 86 8.21 -2.10 -0.05
CA LEU A 86 7.63 -3.27 -0.73
C LEU A 86 8.39 -4.55 -0.36
N ASN A 87 9.72 -4.51 -0.41
CA ASN A 87 10.56 -5.64 -0.02
C ASN A 87 10.42 -5.98 1.46
N SER A 88 10.37 -4.98 2.34
CA SER A 88 10.17 -5.18 3.78
C SER A 88 8.83 -5.87 4.06
N ILE A 89 7.74 -5.36 3.50
CA ILE A 89 6.41 -5.96 3.68
C ILE A 89 6.40 -7.38 3.12
N PHE A 90 6.91 -7.59 1.91
CA PHE A 90 6.96 -8.94 1.32
C PHE A 90 7.73 -9.93 2.20
N LEU A 91 8.92 -9.57 2.68
CA LEU A 91 9.75 -10.42 3.52
C LEU A 91 9.08 -10.79 4.84
N HIS A 92 8.39 -9.84 5.47
CA HIS A 92 7.79 -10.04 6.80
C HIS A 92 6.36 -10.59 6.77
N THR A 93 5.69 -10.58 5.62
CA THR A 93 4.29 -11.01 5.50
C THR A 93 4.08 -12.27 4.67
N GLN A 94 5.16 -12.90 4.20
CA GLN A 94 5.08 -14.19 3.52
C GLN A 94 4.46 -15.26 4.43
N SER A 95 3.42 -15.92 3.91
CA SER A 95 2.77 -17.05 4.54
C SER A 95 3.30 -18.37 3.98
N ALA A 96 3.21 -19.45 4.78
CA ALA A 96 3.58 -20.80 4.36
C ALA A 96 2.82 -21.27 3.09
N GLY A 97 1.67 -20.67 2.78
CA GLY A 97 0.89 -20.93 1.57
C GLY A 97 1.34 -20.16 0.32
N GLY A 98 2.46 -19.44 0.35
CA GLY A 98 3.01 -18.72 -0.81
C GLY A 98 2.36 -17.36 -1.12
N GLY A 99 1.48 -16.88 -0.23
CA GLY A 99 0.89 -15.52 -0.31
C GLY A 99 1.66 -14.50 0.54
N CYS A 100 1.44 -13.22 0.28
CA CYS A 100 1.87 -12.11 1.13
C CYS A 100 0.65 -11.24 1.49
N ALA A 101 0.82 -10.35 2.48
CA ALA A 101 -0.24 -9.42 2.83
C ALA A 101 -0.59 -8.49 1.66
N PRO A 102 -1.86 -8.08 1.48
CA PRO A 102 -2.24 -7.11 0.46
C PRO A 102 -1.51 -5.77 0.66
N ILE A 103 -1.01 -5.21 -0.46
CA ILE A 103 -0.34 -3.91 -0.48
C ILE A 103 -1.13 -2.95 -1.38
N LEU A 104 -1.39 -1.75 -0.87
CA LEU A 104 -2.00 -0.63 -1.59
C LEU A 104 -0.91 0.43 -1.85
N LEU A 105 -0.61 0.70 -3.12
CA LEU A 105 0.23 1.83 -3.51
C LEU A 105 -0.62 3.09 -3.60
N ILE A 106 -0.30 4.09 -2.79
CA ILE A 106 -1.12 5.29 -2.63
C ILE A 106 -0.29 6.53 -3.03
N GLY A 107 -0.52 7.01 -4.25
CA GLY A 107 0.02 8.27 -4.73
C GLY A 107 -0.75 9.46 -4.16
N THR A 108 -0.06 10.34 -3.43
CA THR A 108 -0.61 11.56 -2.85
C THR A 108 -0.27 12.79 -3.71
N HIS A 109 -0.93 13.92 -3.47
CA HIS A 109 -0.70 15.19 -4.19
C HIS A 109 -1.02 15.13 -5.69
N LYS A 110 -1.99 14.29 -6.07
CA LYS A 110 -2.40 14.13 -7.47
C LYS A 110 -2.85 15.45 -8.11
N ASP A 111 -3.43 16.37 -7.32
CA ASP A 111 -3.87 17.70 -7.74
C ASP A 111 -2.74 18.59 -8.30
N LYS A 112 -1.50 18.30 -7.92
CA LYS A 112 -0.31 19.05 -8.38
C LYS A 112 0.40 18.39 -9.56
N VAL A 113 -0.05 17.23 -10.00
CA VAL A 113 0.59 16.46 -11.08
C VAL A 113 -0.38 16.33 -12.26
N SER A 114 -0.01 16.98 -13.37
CA SER A 114 -0.84 17.14 -14.56
C SER A 114 -1.22 15.82 -15.24
N ASP A 115 -0.34 14.82 -15.21
CA ASP A 115 -0.53 13.51 -15.85
C ASP A 115 0.07 12.42 -14.93
N PRO A 116 -0.71 11.41 -14.48
CA PRO A 116 -0.23 10.37 -13.58
C PRO A 116 0.64 9.32 -14.28
#